data_AF-A0A962FBU0-F1
#
_entry.id   AF-A0A962FBU0-F1
#
_cell.length_a   1.000
_cell.length_b   1.000
_cell.length_c   1.000
_cell.angle_alpha   90.00
_cell.angle_beta   90.00
_cell.angle_gamma   90.00
#
_symmetry.space_group_name_H-M   'P 1'
#
loop_
_entity.id
_entity.type
_entity.pdbx_description
1 polymer ?
#
loop_
_entity_poly.entity_id
_entity_poly.type
_entity_poly.pdbx_seq_one_letter_code
_entity_poly.pdbx_strand_id
1 'polypeptide(L)' 'MTKRINDRQLALLRGISTGRARRSGGYVKVGDERFSFATLQRLLDEGFIEFDWRGWRIAETGRAYLAELSGGDA' A
#
# COMPACT_ATOMS: atom_id res chain seq x y z
N MET A 1 1.28 -13.71 14.19
CA MET A 1 1.32 -12.25 14.49
C MET A 1 0.93 -11.51 13.22
N THR A 2 -0.26 -10.91 13.17
CA THR A 2 -0.68 -10.07 12.04
C THR A 2 0.10 -8.77 12.09
N LYS A 3 0.94 -8.52 11.07
CA LYS A 3 1.72 -7.28 10.94
C LYS A 3 0.75 -6.09 10.85
N ARG A 4 0.82 -5.15 11.79
CA ARG A 4 -0.05 -3.96 11.81
C ARG A 4 0.65 -2.77 11.14
N ILE A 5 -0.04 -2.16 10.18
CA ILE A 5 0.39 -0.91 9.53
C ILE A 5 -0.47 0.26 10.04
N ASN A 6 0.09 1.47 10.02
CA ASN A 6 -0.64 2.68 10.42
C ASN A 6 -1.58 3.20 9.31
N ASP A 7 -2.44 4.17 9.62
CA ASP A 7 -3.42 4.73 8.67
C ASP A 7 -2.77 5.28 7.40
N ARG A 8 -1.58 5.86 7.52
CA ARG A 8 -0.85 6.43 6.39
C ARG A 8 -0.29 5.36 5.46
N GLN A 9 0.17 4.25 6.01
CA GLN A 9 0.56 3.07 5.24
C GLN A 9 -0.65 2.39 4.61
N LEU A 10 -1.78 2.31 5.34
CA LEU A 10 -3.03 1.77 4.82
C LEU A 10 -3.58 2.60 3.65
N ALA A 11 -3.56 3.93 3.74
CA ALA A 11 -3.98 4.81 2.66
C ALA A 11 -3.13 4.60 1.39
N LEU A 12 -1.81 4.50 1.54
CA LEU A 12 -0.91 4.17 0.42
C LEU A 12 -1.21 2.78 -0.15
N LEU A 13 -1.40 1.77 0.70
CA LEU A 13 -1.73 0.41 0.29
C LEU A 13 -3.02 0.37 -0.53
N ARG A 14 -4.08 1.05 -0.09
CA ARG A 14 -5.34 1.19 -0.84
C ARG A 14 -5.15 1.94 -2.16
N GLY A 15 -4.31 2.98 -2.16
CA GLY A 15 -3.96 3.72 -3.37
C GLY A 15 -3.30 2.85 -4.43
N ILE A 16 -2.40 1.96 -4.02
CA ILE A 16 -1.75 0.98 -4.91
C ILE A 16 -2.78 -0.06 -5.37
N SER A 17 -3.62 -0.57 -4.47
CA SER A 17 -4.64 -1.58 -4.78
C SER A 17 -5.66 -1.13 -5.82
N THR A 18 -5.91 0.17 -5.89
CA THR A 18 -6.87 0.79 -6.82
C THR A 18 -6.20 1.37 -8.07
N GLY A 19 -4.87 1.22 -8.22
CA GLY A 19 -4.12 1.78 -9.34
C GLY A 19 -4.03 3.30 -9.33
N ARG A 20 -4.35 3.95 -8.21
CA ARG A 20 -4.34 5.42 -8.04
C ARG A 20 -2.99 5.97 -7.58
N ALA A 21 -2.09 5.10 -7.13
CA ALA A 21 -0.73 5.48 -6.73
C ALA A 21 0.14 5.82 -7.95
N ARG A 22 0.75 7.00 -7.95
CA ARG A 22 1.67 7.46 -9.00
C ARG A 22 3.00 7.93 -8.40
N ARG A 23 4.11 7.54 -9.01
CA ARG A 23 5.44 8.08 -8.66
C ARG A 23 5.56 9.51 -9.15
N SER A 24 6.08 10.42 -8.33
CA SER A 24 6.36 11.79 -8.72
C SER A 24 7.59 12.30 -8.00
N GLY A 25 8.67 12.63 -8.73
CA GLY A 25 9.86 13.42 -8.33
C GLY A 25 10.64 13.04 -7.05
N GLY A 26 9.95 12.88 -5.92
CA GLY A 26 10.46 12.51 -4.60
C GLY A 26 9.42 11.84 -3.68
N TYR A 27 8.21 11.53 -4.18
CA TYR A 27 7.11 10.96 -3.40
C TYR A 27 6.20 10.06 -4.25
N VAL A 28 5.29 9.37 -3.57
CA VAL A 28 4.16 8.68 -4.19
C VAL A 28 2.90 9.50 -3.97
N LYS A 29 2.14 9.78 -5.02
CA LYS A 29 0.87 10.52 -4.95
C LYS A 29 -0.30 9.54 -5.01
N VAL A 30 -1.29 9.70 -4.13
CA VAL A 30 -2.60 9.03 -4.22
C VAL A 30 -3.68 10.09 -4.00
N GLY A 31 -4.48 10.39 -5.02
CA GLY A 31 -5.36 11.56 -4.95
C GLY A 31 -4.53 12.83 -4.72
N ASP A 32 -4.90 13.66 -3.73
CA ASP A 32 -4.11 14.84 -3.33
C ASP A 32 -3.04 14.56 -2.27
N GLU A 33 -3.03 13.34 -1.72
CA GLU A 33 -2.07 12.96 -0.70
C GLU A 33 -0.71 12.61 -1.29
N ARG A 34 0.34 13.01 -0.57
CA ARG A 34 1.74 12.70 -0.88
C ARG A 34 2.28 11.76 0.18
N PHE A 35 2.91 10.67 -0.22
CA PHE A 35 3.53 9.66 0.65
C PHE A 35 5.03 9.64 0.40
N SER A 36 5.83 9.58 1.46
CA SER A 36 7.27 9.45 1.32
C SER A 36 7.65 8.07 0.79
N PHE A 37 8.82 7.97 0.15
CA PHE A 37 9.36 6.67 -0.22
C PHE A 37 9.67 5.78 0.99
N ALA A 38 9.88 6.35 2.18
CA ALA A 38 10.02 5.56 3.40
C ALA A 38 8.72 4.81 3.76
N THR A 39 7.55 5.43 3.55
CA THR A 39 6.26 4.76 3.75
C THR A 39 6.06 3.63 2.74
N LEU A 40 6.43 3.88 1.48
CA LEU A 40 6.41 2.88 0.42
C LEU A 40 7.36 1.71 0.72
N GLN A 41 8.60 2.01 1.13
CA GLN A 41 9.62 1.00 1.43
C GLN A 41 9.18 0.09 2.57
N ARG A 42 8.55 0.62 3.62
CA ARG A 42 7.97 -0.21 4.68
C ARG A 42 6.93 -1.19 4.16
N LEU A 43 6.08 -0.80 3.21
CA LEU A 43 5.10 -1.73 2.63
C LEU A 43 5.77 -2.83 1.79
N LEU A 44 6.90 -2.53 1.12
CA LEU A 44 7.72 -3.51 0.41
C LEU A 44 8.39 -4.47 1.38
N ASP A 45 9.08 -3.95 2.40
CA ASP A 45 9.82 -4.74 3.40
C ASP A 45 8.90 -5.66 4.20
N GLU A 46 7.70 -5.17 4.53
CA GLU A 46 6.71 -5.95 5.26
C GLU A 46 5.98 -6.97 4.38
N GLY A 47 6.12 -6.90 3.06
CA GLY A 47 5.52 -7.82 2.09
C GLY A 47 4.08 -7.50 1.70
N PHE A 48 3.59 -6.29 1.97
CA PHE A 48 2.23 -5.87 1.58
C PHE A 48 2.12 -5.53 0.09
N ILE A 49 3.21 -5.04 -0.51
CA ILE A 49 3.31 -4.72 -1.93
C ILE A 49 4.59 -5.31 -2.51
N GLU A 50 4.59 -5.46 -3.83
CA GLU A 50 5.72 -5.87 -4.63
C GLU A 50 5.94 -4.86 -5.77
N PHE A 51 7.15 -4.79 -6.29
CA PHE A 51 7.50 -3.91 -7.41
C PHE A 51 8.02 -4.74 -8.59
N ASP A 52 7.43 -4.55 -9.76
CA ASP A 52 7.84 -5.16 -11.01
C ASP A 52 8.05 -4.11 -12.12
N TRP A 53 8.28 -4.56 -13.35
CA TRP A 53 8.48 -3.70 -14.52
C TRP A 53 7.25 -2.84 -14.89
N ARG A 54 6.05 -3.17 -14.39
CA ARG A 54 4.81 -2.41 -14.56
C ARG A 54 4.55 -1.43 -13.42
N GLY A 55 5.24 -1.56 -12.30
CA GLY A 55 5.13 -0.68 -11.15
C GLY A 55 4.81 -1.42 -9.85
N TRP A 56 4.09 -0.78 -8.95
CA TRP A 56 3.70 -1.38 -7.67
C TRP A 56 2.43 -2.20 -7.81
N ARG A 57 2.44 -3.39 -7.19
CA ARG A 57 1.30 -4.29 -7.11
C ARG A 57 1.08 -4.73 -5.66
N ILE A 58 -0.16 -5.06 -5.31
CA ILE A 58 -0.49 -5.64 -4.00
C ILE A 58 -0.08 -7.11 -3.98
N ALA A 59 0.74 -7.48 -2.99
CA ALA A 59 1.16 -8.85 -2.74
C ALA A 59 0.03 -9.68 -2.09
N GLU A 60 0.25 -10.98 -1.87
CA GLU A 60 -0.73 -11.83 -1.19
C GLU A 60 -1.05 -11.34 0.22
N THR A 61 -0.04 -10.98 1.01
CA THR A 61 -0.21 -10.43 2.37
C THR A 61 -1.03 -9.14 2.37
N GLY A 62 -0.80 -8.25 1.39
CA GLY A 62 -1.57 -7.03 1.27
C GLY A 62 -3.03 -7.27 0.87
N ARG A 63 -3.29 -8.26 0.00
CA ARG A 63 -4.66 -8.65 -0.37
C ARG A 63 -5.41 -9.23 0.83
N ALA A 64 -4.78 -10.16 1.56
CA ALA A 64 -5.36 -10.75 2.76
C ALA A 64 -5.69 -9.68 3.81
N TYR A 65 -4.75 -8.78 4.09
CA TYR A 65 -4.95 -7.70 5.06
C TYR A 65 -6.10 -6.76 4.67
N LEU A 66 -6.20 -6.37 3.40
CA LEU A 66 -7.32 -5.54 2.93
C LEU A 66 -8.65 -6.28 3.02
N ALA A 67 -8.68 -7.59 2.74
CA ALA A 67 -9.88 -8.42 2.86
C ALA A 67 -10.32 -8.57 4.33
N GLU A 68 -9.38 -8.78 5.26
CA GLU A 68 -9.68 -8.84 6.71
C GLU A 68 -10.31 -7.52 7.20
N LEU A 69 -9.81 -6.38 6.73
CA LEU A 69 -10.38 -5.07 7.07
C LEU A 69 -11.77 -4.83 6.45
N SER A 70 -12.08 -5.44 5.31
CA SER A 70 -13.39 -5.32 4.66
C SER A 70 -14.41 -6.35 5.15
N GLY A 71 -13.96 -7.49 5.68
CA GLY A 71 -14.81 -8.56 6.19
C GLY A 71 -15.12 -8.48 7.69
N GLY A 72 -14.54 -7.52 8.41
CA GLY A 72 -14.79 -7.29 9.84
C GLY A 72 -16.05 -6.49 10.16
N ASP A 73 -16.91 -6.22 9.17
CA ASP A 73 -18.18 -5.49 9.29
C ASP A 73 -19.38 -6.42 8.96
N ALA A 74 -19.46 -7.57 9.64
CA ALA A 74 -20.58 -8.52 9.56
C ALA A 74 -21.12 -8.86 10.95
#